data_AF-A0A2N5C813-F1
#
_entry.id   AF-A0A2N5C813-F1
#
_cell.length_a   1.000
_cell.length_b   1.000
_cell.length_c   1.000
_cell.angle_alpha   90.00
_cell.angle_beta   90.00
_cell.angle_gamma   90.00
#
_symmetry.space_group_name_H-M   'P 1'
#
loop_
_entity.id
_entity.type
_entity.pdbx_description
1 polymer ?
#
loop_
_entity_poly.entity_id
_entity_poly.type
_entity_poly.pdbx_seq_one_letter_code
_entity_poly.pdbx_strand_id
1 'polypeptide(L)' 'MRVTIRTTTIPGSHSQGPLHRAAVYLNTEEDASPLMVSAWSQREPDAFLAAQRWARNHHYMVSNPRNGTYYGGRTAR' A
#
# COMPACT_ATOMS: atom_id res chain seq x y z
N MET A 1 -6.38 -1.82 -17.52
CA MET A 1 -5.50 -0.73 -17.05
C MET A 1 -4.68 -1.25 -15.87
N ARG A 2 -3.38 -0.90 -15.78
CA ARG A 2 -2.46 -1.40 -14.75
C ARG A 2 -2.19 -0.33 -13.69
N VAL A 3 -2.19 -0.74 -12.42
CA VAL A 3 -1.94 0.14 -11.27
C VAL A 3 -0.85 -0.41 -10.38
N THR A 4 -0.17 0.46 -9.63
CA THR A 4 0.80 0.11 -8.60
C THR A 4 0.31 0.59 -7.25
N ILE A 5 0.44 -0.26 -6.24
CA ILE A 5 0.15 0.09 -4.86
C ILE A 5 1.47 0.45 -4.18
N ARG A 6 1.56 1.66 -3.63
CA ARG A 6 2.69 2.09 -2.79
C ARG A 6 2.21 2.25 -1.35
N THR A 7 2.98 1.74 -0.40
CA THR A 7 2.68 1.89 1.02
C THR A 7 3.62 2.89 1.65
N THR A 8 3.07 3.88 2.32
CA THR A 8 3.78 4.85 3.14
C THR A 8 3.66 4.45 4.61
N THR A 9 4.77 4.40 5.30
CA THR A 9 4.84 4.12 6.74
C THR A 9 5.36 5.35 7.46
N ILE A 10 4.58 5.84 8.41
CA ILE A 10 5.06 6.78 9.43
C ILE A 10 5.55 5.90 10.59
N PRO A 11 6.87 5.92 10.90
CA PRO A 11 7.39 5.18 12.03
C PRO A 11 6.74 5.70 13.32
N GLY A 12 6.37 4.75 14.17
CA GLY A 12 5.80 5.05 15.48
C GLY A 12 6.85 5.65 16.43
N SER A 13 6.39 6.26 17.52
CA SER A 13 7.24 6.69 18.63
C SER A 13 7.27 5.63 19.74
N HIS A 14 8.04 5.84 20.82
CA HIS A 14 8.06 4.92 21.96
C HIS A 14 6.67 4.62 22.57
N SER A 15 5.69 5.50 22.36
CA SER A 15 4.32 5.35 22.90
C SER A 15 3.25 5.06 21.85
N GLN A 16 3.59 5.04 20.55
CA GLN A 16 2.63 4.82 19.47
C GLN A 16 3.20 3.87 18.43
N GLY A 17 2.42 2.87 18.03
CA GLY A 17 2.78 1.97 16.93
C GLY A 17 2.92 2.69 15.60
N PRO A 18 3.63 2.11 14.62
CA PRO A 18 3.75 2.68 13.28
C PRO A 18 2.40 2.80 12.61
N LEU A 19 2.24 3.84 11.79
CA LEU A 19 1.05 4.04 10.97
C LEU A 19 1.39 3.82 9.51
N HIS A 20 0.55 3.05 8.84
CA HIS A 20 0.72 2.64 7.45
C HIS A 20 -0.47 3.10 6.63
N ARG A 21 -0.21 3.51 5.40
CA ARG A 21 -1.24 3.95 4.45
C ARG A 21 -0.82 3.53 3.05
N ALA A 22 -1.75 3.00 2.28
CA ALA A 22 -1.50 2.55 0.91
C ALA A 22 -2.19 3.49 -0.09
N ALA A 23 -1.52 3.77 -1.20
CA ALA A 23 -2.04 4.57 -2.30
C ALA A 23 -1.92 3.82 -3.62
N VAL A 24 -2.93 3.96 -4.48
CA VAL A 24 -3.01 3.33 -5.80
C VAL A 24 -2.67 4.35 -6.86
N TYR A 25 -1.66 4.06 -7.67
CA TYR A 25 -1.18 4.91 -8.76
C TYR A 25 -1.39 4.23 -10.11
N LEU A 26 -1.69 5.02 -11.14
CA LEU A 26 -1.65 4.53 -12.52
C LEU A 26 -0.21 4.32 -12.96
N ASN A 27 0.05 3.22 -13.66
CA ASN A 27 1.40 2.94 -14.18
C ASN A 27 1.77 3.74 -15.44
N THR A 28 0.82 4.49 -15.98
CA THR A 28 0.96 5.18 -17.27
C THR A 28 1.54 6.58 -17.14
N GLU A 29 1.59 7.15 -15.94
CA GLU A 29 2.00 8.52 -15.70
C GLU A 29 3.02 8.59 -14.56
N GLU A 30 4.17 9.21 -14.82
CA GLU A 30 5.32 9.28 -13.91
C GLU A 30 5.04 10.19 -12.69
N ASP A 31 4.06 11.09 -12.80
CA ASP A 31 3.61 12.04 -11.77
C ASP A 31 2.08 11.97 -11.50
N ALA A 32 1.48 10.80 -11.70
CA ALA A 32 0.04 10.63 -11.49
C ALA A 32 -0.37 10.87 -10.03
N SER A 33 -1.43 11.66 -9.84
CA SER A 33 -2.12 11.73 -8.56
C SER A 33 -2.67 10.34 -8.19
N PRO A 34 -2.63 9.96 -6.90
CA PRO A 34 -3.13 8.66 -6.49
C PRO A 34 -4.63 8.58 -6.76
N LEU A 35 -5.04 7.53 -7.47
CA LEU A 35 -6.46 7.25 -7.75
C LEU A 35 -7.26 6.96 -6.48
N MET A 36 -6.59 6.36 -5.50
CA MET A 36 -7.16 6.03 -4.21
C MET A 36 -6.08 6.08 -3.16
N VAL A 37 -6.48 6.47 -1.96
CA VAL A 37 -5.64 6.34 -0.79
C VAL A 37 -6.42 5.75 0.38
N SER A 38 -5.83 4.76 1.03
CA SER A 38 -6.41 4.12 2.21
C SER A 38 -6.41 5.04 3.42
N ALA A 39 -7.24 4.73 4.41
CA ALA A 39 -7.06 5.26 5.76
C ALA A 39 -5.71 4.83 6.34
N TRP A 40 -5.24 5.59 7.34
CA TRP A 40 -4.11 5.17 8.18
C TRP A 40 -4.50 3.96 9.02
N SER A 41 -3.62 2.97 9.07
CA SER A 41 -3.78 1.76 9.87
C SER A 41 -2.50 1.46 10.65
N GLN A 42 -2.62 0.91 11.85
CA GLN A 42 -1.46 0.40 12.59
C GLN A 42 -0.88 -0.88 11.97
N ARG A 43 -1.59 -1.48 11.01
CA ARG A 43 -1.20 -2.70 10.32
C ARG A 43 -1.03 -2.41 8.84
N GLU A 44 0.21 -2.52 8.35
CA GLU A 44 0.52 -2.44 6.91
C GLU A 44 -0.38 -3.33 6.03
N PRO A 45 -0.67 -4.59 6.42
CA PRO A 45 -1.52 -5.47 5.61
C PRO A 45 -2.93 -4.94 5.41
N ASP A 46 -3.53 -4.31 6.44
CA ASP A 46 -4.89 -3.75 6.34
C ASP A 46 -4.95 -2.59 5.36
N ALA A 47 -3.95 -1.70 5.38
CA ALA A 47 -3.84 -0.61 4.42
C ALA A 47 -3.68 -1.15 2.99
N PHE A 48 -2.81 -2.14 2.79
CA PHE A 48 -2.58 -2.75 1.48
C PHE A 48 -3.81 -3.50 0.95
N LEU A 49 -4.48 -4.28 1.80
CA LEU A 49 -5.72 -4.99 1.45
C LEU A 49 -6.83 -4.04 1.04
N ALA A 50 -6.96 -2.88 1.70
CA ALA A 50 -7.92 -1.86 1.31
C ALA A 50 -7.65 -1.32 -0.11
N ALA A 51 -6.40 -0.99 -0.42
CA ALA A 51 -5.99 -0.54 -1.75
C ALA A 51 -6.18 -1.63 -2.82
N GLN A 52 -5.88 -2.88 -2.51
CA GLN A 52 -6.06 -4.01 -3.41
C GLN A 52 -7.54 -4.30 -3.69
N ARG A 53 -8.40 -4.25 -2.66
CA ARG A 53 -9.86 -4.41 -2.82
C ARG A 53 -10.42 -3.30 -3.69
N TRP A 54 -10.01 -2.06 -3.47
CA TRP A 54 -10.42 -0.93 -4.31
C TRP A 54 -10.01 -1.16 -5.77
N ALA A 55 -8.75 -1.51 -6.03
CA ALA A 55 -8.27 -1.78 -7.39
C ALA A 55 -9.08 -2.90 -8.08
N ARG A 56 -9.37 -3.99 -7.36
CA ARG A 56 -10.18 -5.11 -7.87
C ARG A 56 -11.62 -4.68 -8.17
N ASN A 57 -12.24 -3.90 -7.30
CA ASN A 57 -13.61 -3.42 -7.49
C ASN A 57 -13.75 -2.49 -8.71
N HIS A 58 -12.67 -1.78 -9.07
CA HIS A 58 -12.64 -0.93 -10.26
C HIS A 58 -12.01 -1.61 -11.49
N HIS A 59 -11.86 -2.94 -11.47
CA HIS A 59 -11.29 -3.72 -12.57
C HIS A 59 -9.85 -3.32 -12.98
N TYR A 60 -9.09 -2.73 -12.06
CA TYR A 60 -7.66 -2.46 -12.26
C TYR A 60 -6.84 -3.72 -12.01
N MET A 61 -5.83 -3.95 -12.85
CA MET A 61 -4.82 -4.98 -12.61
C MET A 61 -3.67 -4.39 -11.82
N VAL A 62 -3.44 -4.89 -10.60
CA VAL A 62 -2.28 -4.50 -9.81
C VAL A 62 -1.04 -5.14 -10.44
N SER A 63 -0.06 -4.33 -10.85
CA SER A 63 1.16 -4.80 -11.53
C SER A 63 2.11 -5.56 -10.60
N ASN A 64 2.03 -5.30 -9.30
CA ASN A 64 2.73 -6.06 -8.27
C ASN A 64 1.73 -6.46 -7.17
N PRO A 65 0.84 -7.44 -7.43
CA PRO A 65 0.01 -7.97 -6.37
C PRO A 65 0.98 -8.68 -5.44
N ARG A 66 1.24 -8.11 -4.25
CA ARG A 66 2.02 -8.81 -3.21
C ARG A 66 1.26 -10.08 -2.86
N ASN A 67 1.56 -11.15 -3.58
CA ASN A 67 0.93 -12.44 -3.42
C ASN A 67 1.61 -13.09 -2.21
N GLY A 68 1.10 -12.80 -1.01
CA GLY A 68 1.29 -13.65 0.16
C GLY A 68 2.66 -13.67 0.88
N THR A 69 3.72 -12.96 0.47
CA THR A 69 5.06 -13.20 1.07
C THR A 69 5.94 -11.97 1.30
N TYR A 70 5.43 -10.96 2.02
CA TYR A 70 6.34 -10.01 2.70
C TYR A 70 5.81 -9.64 4.08
N TYR A 71 5.91 -10.60 5.01
CA TYR A 71 6.00 -10.32 6.43
C TYR A 71 7.47 -10.49 6.84
N GLY A 72 8.13 -9.39 7.22
CA GLY A 72 9.38 -9.45 7.99
C GLY A 72 10.68 -9.59 7.20
N GLY A 73 11.09 -8.53 6.50
CA GLY A 73 12.51 -8.29 6.23
C GLY A 73 13.17 -7.63 7.42
N ARG A 74 13.59 -8.43 8.42
CA ARG A 74 14.66 -8.05 9.35
C ARG A 74 15.88 -7.64 8.51
N THR A 75 16.18 -6.35 8.48
CA THR A 75 17.55 -5.84 8.47
C THR A 75 17.60 -4.94 9.71
N ALA A 76 17.92 -5.40 10.92
CA ALA A 76 19.14 -6.12 11.29
C ALA A 76 20.35 -5.51 10.57
N ARG A 77 20.78 -4.36 11.08
CA ARG A 77 22.20 -4.05 11.21
C ARG A 77 22.49 -3.82 12.67
#